data_AF-A0A1E4S0U5-F1
#
_entry.id   AF-A0A1E4S0U5-F1
#
_cell.length_a   1.000
_cell.length_b   1.000
_cell.length_c   1.000
_cell.angle_alpha   90.00
_cell.angle_beta   90.00
_cell.angle_gamma   90.00
#
_symmetry.space_group_name_H-M   'P 1'
#
loop_
_entity.id
_entity.type
_entity.pdbx_description
1 polymer ?
#
loop_
_entity_poly.entity_id
_entity_poly.type
_entity_poly.pdbx_seq_one_letter_code
_entity_poly.pdbx_strand_id
1 'polypeptide(L)'
;MASRYRVEYALKEHRRDGFIEWIKGLLAVPFVLHAVQSDSHEINDIKTTSDARRRYAEIFFDVEKLIEDQILMQNQGNPGAGRLKQLVPSISSFFTKLPLEKAFYIEDDRRSISVRRLVCPSFNDIRLILNTAQALALAQARDPLQLVTFDGDVTLYEDGHSLVPDAQVIPRLLALLKKDLYVGVVTAAGYNEHSGDKYYQRLKGLVDAIRDSDNLTDEQKERFTVMGGESNYLFRYSVSKKGLNWIEPEEWLLEEMANWNETDILNVLDLAEQLLNELIKRLCLPATVVRKYRGVGLVPNPGCKLTREQLEETVLVTRRRLESSSSAQRIKFCAFDGGSDVWVDIASKDLGVASLQRYFGGISPKRTLHIGDQFASVGSNDFKARLSGCTVWIANPEETVTILDDLMRYIDMEEAFR
;
A
#
# COMPACT_ATOMS: atom_id res chain seq x y z
N MET A 1 23.77 3.41 -8.06
CA MET A 1 23.07 3.92 -6.86
C MET A 1 22.58 2.71 -6.08
N ALA A 2 23.00 2.54 -4.83
CA ALA A 2 22.51 1.45 -4.00
C ALA A 2 21.10 1.79 -3.53
N SER A 3 20.11 0.94 -3.86
CA SER A 3 18.77 0.99 -3.27
C SER A 3 18.89 1.15 -1.75
N ARG A 4 18.07 2.03 -1.14
CA ARG A 4 17.95 2.20 0.33
C ARG A 4 17.66 0.85 1.04
N TYR A 5 17.24 -0.16 0.27
CA TYR A 5 17.10 -1.57 0.65
C TYR A 5 18.31 -2.45 0.25
N ARG A 6 19.55 -1.96 0.29
CA ARG A 6 20.72 -2.84 0.42
C ARG A 6 20.67 -3.47 1.81
N VAL A 7 19.81 -4.46 1.95
CA VAL A 7 19.42 -5.11 3.19
C VAL A 7 20.10 -6.47 3.20
N GLU A 8 21.06 -6.66 4.08
CA GLU A 8 21.46 -8.00 4.48
C GLU A 8 20.27 -8.68 5.16
N TYR A 9 19.62 -9.59 4.43
CA TYR A 9 18.48 -10.38 4.90
C TYR A 9 18.79 -11.25 6.13
N ALA A 10 20.07 -11.39 6.50
CA ALA A 10 20.52 -12.14 7.66
C ALA A 10 20.32 -11.38 9.00
N LEU A 11 20.16 -10.05 8.99
CA LEU A 11 20.17 -9.24 10.22
C LEU A 11 18.90 -8.40 10.45
N LYS A 12 17.91 -8.42 9.54
CA LYS A 12 16.70 -7.58 9.65
C LYS A 12 15.42 -8.41 9.76
N GLU A 13 14.74 -8.34 10.91
CA GLU A 13 13.32 -8.67 11.04
C GLU A 13 12.49 -7.47 10.55
N HIS A 14 12.26 -7.40 9.23
CA HIS A 14 11.18 -6.56 8.70
C HIS A 14 9.82 -7.22 8.97
N ARG A 15 8.73 -6.47 8.88
CA ARG A 15 7.39 -7.06 8.83
C ARG A 15 7.31 -8.01 7.63
N ARG A 16 7.45 -9.30 7.89
CA ARG A 16 7.31 -10.34 6.88
C ARG A 16 5.84 -10.65 6.74
N ASP A 17 5.28 -10.36 5.58
CA ASP A 17 3.91 -10.76 5.27
C ASP A 17 3.80 -12.28 5.34
N GLY A 18 2.97 -12.77 6.25
CA GLY A 18 2.86 -14.21 6.53
C GLY A 18 2.40 -15.02 5.32
N PHE A 19 1.66 -14.41 4.39
CA PHE A 19 1.25 -15.09 3.16
C PHE A 19 2.42 -15.23 2.18
N ILE A 20 3.21 -14.17 2.01
CA ILE A 20 4.40 -14.19 1.15
C ILE A 20 5.44 -15.19 1.70
N GLU A 21 5.72 -15.18 3.00
CA GLU A 21 6.65 -16.15 3.59
C GLU A 21 6.14 -17.59 3.50
N TRP A 22 4.83 -17.80 3.63
CA TRP A 22 4.25 -19.12 3.44
C TRP A 22 4.45 -19.64 2.01
N ILE A 23 4.13 -18.83 0.99
CA ILE A 23 4.39 -19.19 -0.42
C ILE A 23 5.88 -19.43 -0.65
N LYS A 24 6.76 -18.60 -0.06
CA LYS A 24 8.21 -18.78 -0.15
C LYS A 24 8.67 -20.13 0.39
N GLY A 25 8.08 -20.57 1.51
CA GLY A 25 8.29 -21.91 2.06
C GLY A 25 7.88 -23.01 1.07
N LEU A 26 6.74 -22.85 0.40
CA LEU A 26 6.27 -23.81 -0.62
C LEU A 26 7.25 -23.90 -1.81
N LEU A 27 7.77 -22.76 -2.29
CA LEU A 27 8.68 -22.72 -3.44
C LEU A 27 10.12 -23.18 -3.10
N ALA A 28 10.52 -23.08 -1.83
CA ALA A 28 11.82 -23.55 -1.37
C ALA A 28 11.97 -25.07 -1.54
N VAL A 29 10.88 -25.84 -1.39
CA VAL A 29 10.89 -27.30 -1.51
C VAL A 29 11.33 -27.76 -2.91
N PRO A 30 10.64 -27.39 -4.02
CA PRO A 30 11.10 -27.75 -5.36
C PRO A 30 12.45 -27.15 -5.73
N PHE A 31 12.83 -25.99 -5.16
CA PHE A 31 14.18 -25.45 -5.36
C PHE A 31 15.26 -26.42 -4.84
N VAL A 32 15.15 -26.84 -3.58
CA VAL A 32 16.14 -27.74 -2.95
C VAL A 32 16.15 -29.12 -3.60
N LEU A 33 14.98 -29.67 -3.94
CA LEU A 33 14.87 -31.03 -4.46
C LEU A 33 15.20 -31.16 -5.95
N HIS A 34 15.06 -30.09 -6.73
CA HIS A 34 15.10 -30.19 -8.18
C HIS A 34 15.96 -29.12 -8.87
N ALA A 35 16.08 -27.92 -8.30
CA ALA A 35 16.84 -26.85 -8.92
C ALA A 35 18.32 -26.82 -8.49
N VAL A 36 18.66 -27.29 -7.28
CA VAL A 36 20.06 -27.38 -6.84
C VAL A 36 20.72 -28.60 -7.48
N GLN A 37 21.83 -28.40 -8.20
CA GLN A 37 22.66 -29.48 -8.75
C GLN A 37 24.12 -29.29 -8.33
N SER A 38 24.79 -30.41 -8.03
CA SER A 38 26.20 -30.44 -7.59
C SER A 38 27.22 -30.46 -8.73
N ASP A 39 26.85 -30.92 -9.94
CA ASP A 39 27.74 -30.97 -11.12
C ASP A 39 26.98 -30.56 -12.39
N SER A 40 27.43 -29.52 -13.10
CA SER A 40 26.72 -28.91 -14.23
C SER A 40 27.18 -29.44 -15.60
N HIS A 41 26.26 -30.10 -16.32
CA HIS A 41 26.33 -30.29 -17.77
C HIS A 41 25.21 -29.50 -18.45
N GLU A 42 25.50 -28.79 -19.54
CA GLU A 42 24.57 -27.85 -20.22
C GLU A 42 23.20 -28.47 -20.60
N ILE A 43 23.17 -29.72 -21.05
CA ILE A 43 21.92 -30.41 -21.44
C ILE A 43 21.02 -30.69 -20.22
N ASN A 44 21.62 -30.93 -19.04
CA ASN A 44 20.87 -31.15 -17.82
C ASN A 44 20.17 -29.85 -17.36
N ASP A 45 20.71 -28.69 -17.73
CA ASP A 45 20.25 -27.39 -17.26
C ASP A 45 18.93 -26.93 -17.91
N ILE A 46 18.71 -27.25 -19.19
CA ILE A 46 17.44 -26.96 -19.89
C ILE A 46 16.28 -27.76 -19.26
N LYS A 47 16.47 -29.07 -19.09
CA LYS A 47 15.45 -29.93 -18.48
C LYS A 47 15.16 -29.50 -17.05
N THR A 48 16.19 -29.19 -16.27
CA THR A 48 16.08 -28.71 -14.89
C THR A 48 15.32 -27.39 -14.81
N THR A 49 15.60 -26.44 -15.71
CA THR A 49 14.86 -25.18 -15.81
C THR A 49 13.38 -25.44 -16.08
N SER A 50 13.08 -26.27 -17.08
CA SER A 50 11.70 -26.60 -17.46
C SER A 50 10.95 -27.27 -16.31
N ASP A 51 11.59 -28.19 -15.59
CA ASP A 51 10.99 -28.88 -14.45
C ASP A 51 10.77 -27.93 -13.26
N ALA A 52 11.72 -27.05 -12.95
CA ALA A 52 11.56 -26.02 -11.91
C ALA A 52 10.42 -25.06 -12.25
N ARG A 53 10.37 -24.57 -13.51
CA ARG A 53 9.33 -23.68 -14.01
C ARG A 53 7.94 -24.29 -13.89
N ARG A 54 7.78 -25.54 -14.36
CA ARG A 54 6.52 -26.28 -14.23
C ARG A 54 6.08 -26.43 -12.77
N ARG A 55 6.98 -26.82 -11.87
CA ARG A 55 6.65 -27.04 -10.45
C ARG A 55 6.29 -25.76 -9.72
N TYR A 56 6.97 -24.66 -9.98
CA TYR A 56 6.59 -23.37 -9.41
C TYR A 56 5.22 -22.93 -9.91
N ALA A 57 4.92 -23.09 -11.20
CA ALA A 57 3.62 -22.81 -11.77
C ALA A 57 2.51 -23.66 -11.13
N GLU A 58 2.72 -24.97 -10.96
CA GLU A 58 1.78 -25.88 -10.28
C GLU A 58 1.47 -25.41 -8.85
N ILE A 59 2.49 -25.00 -8.07
CA ILE A 59 2.29 -24.45 -6.73
C ILE A 59 1.45 -23.17 -6.77
N PHE A 60 1.74 -22.25 -7.68
CA PHE A 60 0.97 -21.02 -7.80
C PHE A 60 -0.48 -21.27 -8.21
N PHE A 61 -0.73 -22.25 -9.09
CA PHE A 61 -2.07 -22.70 -9.44
C PHE A 61 -2.82 -23.26 -8.21
N ASP A 62 -2.16 -24.11 -7.41
CA ASP A 62 -2.77 -24.65 -6.18
C ASP A 62 -3.08 -23.55 -5.15
N VAL A 63 -2.18 -22.56 -5.00
CA VAL A 63 -2.41 -21.39 -4.14
C VAL A 63 -3.58 -20.54 -4.66
N GLU A 64 -3.70 -20.37 -5.98
CA GLU A 64 -4.85 -19.70 -6.59
C GLU A 64 -6.16 -20.41 -6.22
N LYS A 65 -6.21 -21.75 -6.24
CA LYS A 65 -7.40 -22.51 -5.79
C LYS A 65 -7.71 -22.34 -4.31
N LEU A 66 -6.69 -22.22 -3.46
CA LEU A 66 -6.89 -21.91 -2.04
C LEU A 66 -7.46 -20.50 -1.81
N ILE A 67 -7.07 -19.54 -2.65
CA ILE A 67 -7.66 -18.19 -2.62
C ILE A 67 -9.11 -18.22 -3.09
N GLU A 68 -9.43 -18.97 -4.15
CA GLU A 68 -10.81 -19.13 -4.63
C GLU A 68 -11.73 -19.72 -3.55
N ASP A 69 -11.28 -20.76 -2.84
CA ASP A 69 -11.97 -21.33 -1.68
C ASP A 69 -12.14 -20.31 -0.55
N GLN A 70 -11.08 -19.55 -0.24
CA GLN A 70 -11.13 -18.51 0.79
C GLN A 70 -12.16 -17.42 0.46
N ILE A 71 -12.24 -16.98 -0.80
CA ILE A 71 -13.25 -16.02 -1.27
C ILE A 71 -14.66 -16.60 -1.12
N LEU A 72 -14.86 -17.88 -1.44
CA LEU A 72 -16.15 -18.55 -1.26
C LEU A 72 -16.59 -18.55 0.21
N MET A 73 -15.70 -18.93 1.13
CA MET A 73 -15.98 -18.97 2.57
C MET A 73 -16.23 -17.58 3.16
N GLN A 74 -15.48 -16.57 2.71
CA GLN A 74 -15.74 -15.16 3.04
C GLN A 74 -17.15 -14.73 2.64
N ASN A 75 -17.56 -15.02 1.40
CA ASN A 75 -18.87 -14.63 0.88
C ASN A 75 -20.04 -15.36 1.57
N GLN A 76 -19.78 -16.53 2.16
CA GLN A 76 -20.73 -17.25 3.00
C GLN A 76 -20.79 -16.73 4.44
N GLY A 77 -20.00 -15.71 4.79
CA GLY A 77 -19.94 -15.17 6.16
C GLY A 77 -19.15 -16.04 7.14
N ASN A 78 -18.39 -17.02 6.65
CA ASN A 78 -17.56 -17.90 7.47
C ASN A 78 -16.09 -17.93 7.03
N PRO A 79 -15.39 -16.78 7.04
CA PRO A 79 -14.02 -16.69 6.54
C PRO A 79 -13.01 -17.57 7.30
N GLY A 80 -13.31 -17.95 8.54
CA GLY A 80 -12.46 -18.82 9.38
C GLY A 80 -12.47 -20.30 8.96
N ALA A 81 -13.48 -20.72 8.19
CA ALA A 81 -13.57 -22.09 7.67
C ALA A 81 -12.69 -22.34 6.44
N GLY A 82 -12.22 -21.28 5.76
CA GLY A 82 -11.37 -21.41 4.59
C GLY A 82 -10.03 -22.06 4.92
N ARG A 83 -9.62 -23.02 4.08
CA ARG A 83 -8.38 -23.78 4.30
C ARG A 83 -7.17 -22.85 4.33
N LEU A 84 -7.15 -21.83 3.48
CA LEU A 84 -6.06 -20.86 3.44
C LEU A 84 -5.94 -20.08 4.76
N LYS A 85 -7.06 -19.65 5.37
CA LYS A 85 -7.07 -18.96 6.66
C LYS A 85 -6.54 -19.83 7.80
N GLN A 86 -6.79 -21.14 7.76
CA GLN A 86 -6.25 -22.07 8.76
C GLN A 86 -4.74 -22.26 8.61
N LEU A 87 -4.24 -22.34 7.36
CA LEU A 87 -2.82 -22.48 7.06
C LEU A 87 -2.03 -21.19 7.32
N VAL A 88 -2.63 -20.04 7.03
CA VAL A 88 -2.02 -18.72 7.18
C VAL A 88 -2.99 -17.80 7.93
N PRO A 89 -3.05 -17.87 9.27
CA PRO A 89 -4.00 -17.09 10.07
C PRO A 89 -3.90 -15.57 9.89
N SER A 90 -2.75 -15.07 9.43
CA SER A 90 -2.49 -13.64 9.22
C SER A 90 -3.11 -13.05 7.95
N ILE A 91 -3.65 -13.85 7.02
CA ILE A 91 -4.28 -13.31 5.79
C ILE A 91 -5.50 -12.44 6.12
N SER A 92 -5.70 -11.41 5.30
CA SER A 92 -6.92 -10.61 5.27
C SER A 92 -7.91 -11.14 4.22
N SER A 93 -8.96 -10.38 3.97
CA SER A 93 -9.92 -10.67 2.90
C SER A 93 -9.27 -10.58 1.52
N PHE A 94 -9.72 -11.45 0.61
CA PHE A 94 -9.48 -11.34 -0.83
C PHE A 94 -10.72 -10.79 -1.55
N PHE A 95 -10.54 -9.84 -2.47
CA PHE A 95 -11.63 -9.22 -3.23
C PHE A 95 -11.76 -9.75 -4.66
N THR A 96 -10.68 -10.30 -5.20
CA THR A 96 -10.59 -10.83 -6.56
C THR A 96 -9.89 -12.18 -6.55
N LYS A 97 -10.21 -13.00 -7.54
CA LYS A 97 -9.38 -14.17 -7.87
C LYS A 97 -8.02 -13.66 -8.34
N LEU A 98 -6.95 -14.37 -7.99
CA LEU A 98 -5.59 -14.00 -8.38
C LEU A 98 -5.05 -15.04 -9.36
N PRO A 99 -4.84 -14.70 -10.65
CA PRO A 99 -4.30 -15.61 -11.66
C PRO A 99 -2.79 -15.81 -11.44
N LEU A 100 -2.42 -16.52 -10.35
CA LEU A 100 -1.06 -16.59 -9.84
C LEU A 100 -0.14 -17.39 -10.76
N GLU A 101 -0.65 -18.45 -11.40
CA GLU A 101 0.12 -19.23 -12.36
C GLU A 101 0.55 -18.36 -13.55
N LYS A 102 -0.40 -17.62 -14.12
CA LYS A 102 -0.15 -16.68 -15.23
C LYS A 102 0.82 -15.58 -14.82
N ALA A 103 0.62 -15.00 -13.63
CA ALA A 103 1.50 -13.97 -13.09
C ALA A 103 2.93 -14.48 -12.86
N PHE A 104 3.08 -15.74 -12.39
CA PHE A 104 4.37 -16.37 -12.23
C PHE A 104 5.10 -16.48 -13.57
N TYR A 105 4.47 -16.94 -14.64
CA TYR A 105 5.14 -17.05 -15.95
C TYR A 105 5.65 -15.69 -16.45
N ILE A 106 4.87 -14.62 -16.27
CA ILE A 106 5.26 -13.26 -16.67
C ILE A 106 6.52 -12.80 -15.90
N GLU A 107 6.53 -12.99 -14.58
CA GLU A 107 7.66 -12.57 -13.75
C GLU A 107 8.88 -13.50 -13.91
N ASP A 108 8.68 -14.79 -14.17
CA ASP A 108 9.74 -15.73 -14.50
C ASP A 108 10.45 -15.34 -15.79
N ASP A 109 9.72 -14.91 -16.82
CA ASP A 109 10.31 -14.41 -18.08
C ASP A 109 11.15 -13.14 -17.86
N ARG A 110 10.74 -12.27 -16.93
CA ARG A 110 11.44 -11.02 -16.62
C ARG A 110 12.66 -11.21 -15.74
N ARG A 111 12.64 -12.21 -14.85
CA ARG A 111 13.60 -12.33 -13.74
C ARG A 111 14.36 -13.64 -13.70
N SER A 112 14.03 -14.56 -14.62
CA SER A 112 14.66 -15.85 -14.74
C SER A 112 14.62 -16.65 -13.41
N ILE A 113 13.46 -16.61 -12.73
CA ILE A 113 13.28 -17.19 -11.39
C ILE A 113 13.66 -18.68 -11.39
N SER A 114 13.16 -19.44 -12.37
CA SER A 114 13.34 -20.88 -12.54
C SER A 114 14.69 -21.28 -13.13
N VAL A 115 15.47 -20.33 -13.63
CA VAL A 115 16.83 -20.57 -14.15
C VAL A 115 17.85 -20.57 -13.01
N ARG A 116 17.52 -19.98 -11.85
CA ARG A 116 18.44 -19.90 -10.71
C ARG A 116 18.72 -21.29 -10.12
N ARG A 117 19.99 -21.52 -9.75
CA ARG A 117 20.48 -22.76 -9.14
C ARG A 117 21.00 -22.60 -7.71
N LEU A 118 21.42 -21.38 -7.36
CA LEU A 118 22.04 -21.07 -6.07
C LEU A 118 21.18 -20.17 -5.18
N VAL A 119 20.17 -19.52 -5.76
CA VAL A 119 19.29 -18.56 -5.06
C VAL A 119 17.85 -18.98 -5.29
N CYS A 120 17.16 -19.34 -4.20
CA CYS A 120 15.75 -19.70 -4.25
C CYS A 120 14.85 -18.48 -4.53
N PRO A 121 13.59 -18.69 -4.95
CA PRO A 121 12.60 -17.61 -5.01
C PRO A 121 12.55 -16.79 -3.71
N SER A 122 12.77 -15.49 -3.85
CA SER A 122 12.85 -14.55 -2.73
C SER A 122 11.47 -14.02 -2.35
N PHE A 123 11.41 -13.35 -1.19
CA PHE A 123 10.23 -12.60 -0.78
C PHE A 123 9.78 -11.59 -1.85
N ASN A 124 10.75 -10.89 -2.46
CA ASN A 124 10.47 -9.91 -3.51
C ASN A 124 9.94 -10.55 -4.80
N ASP A 125 10.42 -11.74 -5.16
CA ASP A 125 9.89 -12.45 -6.33
C ASP A 125 8.40 -12.74 -6.16
N ILE A 126 8.01 -13.25 -4.99
CA ILE A 126 6.62 -13.59 -4.68
C ILE A 126 5.76 -12.33 -4.55
N ARG A 127 6.27 -11.28 -3.89
CA ARG A 127 5.60 -9.96 -3.81
C ARG A 127 5.24 -9.43 -5.20
N LEU A 128 6.16 -9.53 -6.14
CA LEU A 128 5.99 -8.98 -7.48
C LEU A 128 5.12 -9.88 -8.38
N ILE A 129 5.12 -11.19 -8.15
CA ILE A 129 4.12 -12.12 -8.73
C ILE A 129 2.71 -11.79 -8.23
N LEU A 130 2.55 -11.56 -6.92
CA LEU A 130 1.26 -11.13 -6.34
C LEU A 130 0.80 -9.79 -6.90
N ASN A 131 1.72 -8.83 -7.07
CA ASN A 131 1.40 -7.55 -7.69
C ASN A 131 0.89 -7.73 -9.12
N THR A 132 1.59 -8.54 -9.92
CA THR A 132 1.21 -8.86 -11.30
C THR A 132 -0.15 -9.55 -11.34
N ALA A 133 -0.43 -10.48 -10.42
CA ALA A 133 -1.72 -11.15 -10.33
C ALA A 133 -2.86 -10.18 -9.99
N GLN A 134 -2.64 -9.23 -9.07
CA GLN A 134 -3.64 -8.19 -8.77
C GLN A 134 -3.94 -7.32 -9.99
N ALA A 135 -2.90 -6.87 -10.71
CA ALA A 135 -3.06 -6.06 -11.91
C ALA A 135 -3.81 -6.82 -13.02
N LEU A 136 -3.45 -8.08 -13.26
CA LEU A 136 -4.17 -8.96 -14.21
C LEU A 136 -5.63 -9.14 -13.80
N ALA A 137 -5.90 -9.44 -12.53
CA ALA A 137 -7.23 -9.70 -12.01
C ALA A 137 -8.16 -8.48 -12.18
N LEU A 138 -7.66 -7.27 -11.91
CA LEU A 138 -8.44 -6.04 -12.03
C LEU A 138 -8.64 -5.60 -13.47
N ALA A 139 -7.62 -5.77 -14.33
CA ALA A 139 -7.72 -5.45 -15.75
C ALA A 139 -8.68 -6.37 -16.50
N GLN A 140 -8.64 -7.68 -16.20
CA GLN A 140 -9.46 -8.72 -16.86
C GLN A 140 -10.80 -8.98 -16.14
N ALA A 141 -11.13 -8.19 -15.11
CA ALA A 141 -12.38 -8.36 -14.39
C ALA A 141 -13.59 -8.08 -15.29
N ARG A 142 -14.68 -8.82 -15.05
CA ARG A 142 -15.98 -8.52 -15.65
C ARG A 142 -16.47 -7.13 -15.24
N ASP A 143 -16.30 -6.80 -13.97
CA ASP A 143 -16.57 -5.46 -13.44
C ASP A 143 -15.26 -4.67 -13.51
N PRO A 144 -15.15 -3.65 -14.38
CA PRO A 144 -13.87 -2.99 -14.63
C PRO A 144 -13.42 -2.20 -13.40
N LEU A 145 -12.10 -2.07 -13.24
CA LEU A 145 -11.45 -1.15 -12.31
C LEU A 145 -12.07 0.25 -12.42
N GLN A 146 -12.28 0.93 -11.29
CA GLN A 146 -12.83 2.29 -11.27
C GLN A 146 -11.98 3.28 -10.47
N LEU A 147 -11.31 2.80 -9.42
CA LEU A 147 -10.55 3.65 -8.50
C LEU A 147 -9.13 3.12 -8.35
N VAL A 148 -8.15 3.97 -8.59
CA VAL A 148 -6.75 3.73 -8.25
C VAL A 148 -6.32 4.75 -7.21
N THR A 149 -5.87 4.25 -6.07
CA THR A 149 -5.35 5.07 -4.99
C THR A 149 -3.86 4.82 -4.82
N PHE A 150 -3.15 5.85 -4.40
CA PHE A 150 -1.70 5.83 -4.21
C PHE A 150 -1.39 6.31 -2.81
N ASP A 151 -0.44 5.65 -2.15
CA ASP A 151 0.27 6.31 -1.06
C ASP A 151 1.11 7.48 -1.61
N GLY A 152 1.42 8.45 -0.75
CA GLY A 152 2.26 9.59 -1.11
C GLY A 152 3.74 9.21 -1.12
N ASP A 153 4.32 9.17 0.08
CA ASP A 153 5.75 8.94 0.31
C ASP A 153 6.18 7.53 -0.14
N VAL A 154 7.40 7.41 -0.68
CA VAL A 154 8.01 6.16 -1.20
C VAL A 154 7.28 5.52 -2.39
N THR A 155 6.08 6.02 -2.73
CA THR A 155 5.23 5.51 -3.80
C THR A 155 5.22 6.44 -5.02
N LEU A 156 4.89 7.71 -4.82
CA LEU A 156 4.85 8.71 -5.89
C LEU A 156 6.16 9.50 -5.99
N TYR A 157 6.83 9.69 -4.87
CA TYR A 157 8.08 10.44 -4.75
C TYR A 157 8.92 9.87 -3.60
N GLU A 158 10.20 10.22 -3.56
CA GLU A 158 11.06 9.86 -2.44
C GLU A 158 10.55 10.45 -1.11
N ASP A 159 10.79 9.73 -0.03
CA ASP A 159 10.42 10.08 1.34
C ASP A 159 10.75 11.54 1.70
N GLY A 160 9.73 12.32 2.06
CA GLY A 160 9.87 13.73 2.45
C GLY A 160 10.04 14.71 1.28
N HIS A 161 10.01 14.22 0.04
CA HIS A 161 10.06 15.06 -1.16
C HIS A 161 8.65 15.42 -1.68
N SER A 162 8.64 16.15 -2.80
CA SER A 162 7.44 16.54 -3.54
C SER A 162 7.50 15.96 -4.95
N LEU A 163 6.34 15.80 -5.57
CA LEU A 163 6.23 15.32 -6.94
C LEU A 163 6.66 16.42 -7.92
N VAL A 164 7.84 16.23 -8.52
CA VAL A 164 8.42 17.14 -9.52
C VAL A 164 7.75 17.00 -10.89
N PRO A 165 7.69 18.05 -11.72
CA PRO A 165 6.98 18.02 -13.00
C PRO A 165 7.44 16.97 -14.01
N ASP A 166 8.71 16.55 -13.96
CA ASP A 166 9.33 15.55 -14.84
C ASP A 166 9.26 14.12 -14.29
N ALA A 167 8.56 13.91 -13.17
CA ALA A 167 8.41 12.58 -12.58
C ALA A 167 7.71 11.61 -13.55
N GLN A 168 8.36 10.46 -13.80
CA GLN A 168 7.89 9.47 -14.78
C GLN A 168 6.49 8.90 -14.49
N VAL A 169 6.03 8.99 -13.24
CA VAL A 169 4.69 8.56 -12.83
C VAL A 169 3.59 9.50 -13.34
N ILE A 170 3.85 10.79 -13.53
CA ILE A 170 2.83 11.79 -13.91
C ILE A 170 2.10 11.40 -15.22
N PRO A 171 2.79 11.10 -16.33
CA PRO A 171 2.11 10.67 -17.56
C PRO A 171 1.19 9.45 -17.38
N ARG A 172 1.55 8.52 -16.47
CA ARG A 172 0.72 7.34 -16.18
C ARG A 172 -0.53 7.72 -15.38
N LEU A 173 -0.41 8.62 -14.41
CA LEU A 173 -1.57 9.12 -13.67
C LEU A 173 -2.54 9.86 -14.59
N LEU A 174 -2.05 10.68 -15.52
CA LEU A 174 -2.89 11.30 -16.55
C LEU A 174 -3.53 10.25 -17.47
N ALA A 175 -2.83 9.16 -17.80
CA ALA A 175 -3.40 8.08 -18.61
C ALA A 175 -4.54 7.34 -17.89
N LEU A 176 -4.45 7.14 -16.56
CA LEU A 176 -5.55 6.61 -15.76
C LEU A 176 -6.78 7.53 -15.82
N LEU A 177 -6.59 8.85 -15.61
CA LEU A 177 -7.67 9.83 -15.69
C LEU A 177 -8.30 9.85 -17.10
N LYS A 178 -7.48 9.74 -18.15
CA LYS A 178 -7.94 9.69 -19.55
C LYS A 178 -8.80 8.45 -19.85
N LYS A 179 -8.59 7.37 -19.11
CA LYS A 179 -9.42 6.14 -19.14
C LYS A 179 -10.60 6.20 -18.17
N ASP A 180 -11.00 7.39 -17.73
CA ASP A 180 -12.17 7.56 -16.87
C ASP A 180 -12.01 6.85 -15.51
N LEU A 181 -10.79 6.64 -15.04
CA LEU A 181 -10.54 6.12 -13.69
C LEU A 181 -10.47 7.27 -12.68
N TYR A 182 -10.99 7.03 -11.47
CA TYR A 182 -10.74 7.88 -10.33
C TYR A 182 -9.32 7.66 -9.80
N VAL A 183 -8.62 8.76 -9.53
CA VAL A 183 -7.24 8.73 -9.01
C VAL A 183 -7.21 9.44 -7.67
N GLY A 184 -6.86 8.73 -6.60
CA GLY A 184 -6.76 9.29 -5.26
C GLY A 184 -5.34 9.19 -4.70
N VAL A 185 -4.82 10.26 -4.07
CA VAL A 185 -3.60 10.18 -3.25
C VAL A 185 -4.00 10.13 -1.79
N VAL A 186 -3.65 9.06 -1.07
CA VAL A 186 -3.91 8.87 0.36
C VAL A 186 -2.59 9.02 1.11
N THR A 187 -2.44 10.08 1.92
CA THR A 187 -1.16 10.40 2.57
C THR A 187 -1.32 10.60 4.08
N ALA A 188 -0.30 10.17 4.84
CA ALA A 188 -0.22 10.44 6.28
C ALA A 188 -0.06 11.93 6.60
N ALA A 189 0.46 12.73 5.67
CA ALA A 189 0.59 14.17 5.86
C ALA A 189 -0.80 14.80 6.09
N GLY A 190 -1.04 15.27 7.31
CA GLY A 190 -2.28 15.92 7.72
C GLY A 190 -2.13 17.42 7.90
N TYR A 191 -2.74 18.18 6.99
CA TYR A 191 -2.88 19.63 6.96
C TYR A 191 -4.37 19.99 6.91
N ASN A 192 -4.83 20.81 7.85
CA ASN A 192 -6.25 21.18 7.99
C ASN A 192 -6.58 22.52 7.33
N GLU A 193 -5.64 23.14 6.60
CA GLU A 193 -5.89 24.38 5.89
C GLU A 193 -6.76 24.16 4.65
N HIS A 194 -7.97 24.73 4.65
CA HIS A 194 -8.96 24.61 3.56
C HIS A 194 -8.44 25.11 2.20
N SER A 195 -7.36 25.90 2.16
CA SER A 195 -6.77 26.35 0.90
C SER A 195 -6.21 25.21 0.06
N GLY A 196 -5.71 24.15 0.71
CA GLY A 196 -5.05 23.01 0.08
C GLY A 196 -3.60 23.28 -0.35
N ASP A 197 -3.02 24.44 0.00
CA ASP A 197 -1.73 24.88 -0.53
C ASP A 197 -0.57 23.94 -0.19
N LYS A 198 -0.58 23.35 1.01
CA LYS A 198 0.47 22.39 1.43
C LYS A 198 0.41 21.10 0.64
N TYR A 199 -0.79 20.57 0.38
CA TYR A 199 -0.97 19.40 -0.49
C TYR A 199 -0.60 19.72 -1.93
N TYR A 200 -0.99 20.92 -2.42
CA TYR A 200 -0.59 21.40 -3.74
C TYR A 200 0.94 21.48 -3.87
N GLN A 201 1.66 22.02 -2.88
CA GLN A 201 3.13 22.08 -2.91
C GLN A 201 3.74 20.68 -3.04
N ARG A 202 3.23 19.70 -2.28
CA ARG A 202 3.69 18.31 -2.36
C ARG A 202 3.39 17.64 -3.70
N LEU A 203 2.29 18.02 -4.35
CA LEU A 203 1.79 17.39 -5.58
C LEU A 203 1.85 18.31 -6.80
N LYS A 204 2.67 19.37 -6.73
CA LYS A 204 2.66 20.48 -7.68
C LYS A 204 2.80 19.98 -9.12
N GLY A 205 3.76 19.08 -9.38
CA GLY A 205 4.00 18.52 -10.71
C GLY A 205 2.75 17.86 -11.30
N LEU A 206 2.00 17.10 -10.50
CA LEU A 206 0.77 16.43 -10.96
C LEU A 206 -0.41 17.39 -11.09
N VAL A 207 -0.63 18.27 -10.11
CA VAL A 207 -1.75 19.24 -10.18
C VAL A 207 -1.59 20.18 -11.37
N ASP A 208 -0.37 20.67 -11.62
CA ASP A 208 -0.06 21.47 -12.80
C ASP A 208 -0.26 20.68 -14.10
N ALA A 209 0.20 19.42 -14.15
CA ALA A 209 0.03 18.58 -15.32
C ALA A 209 -1.45 18.27 -15.63
N ILE A 210 -2.30 18.10 -14.60
CA ILE A 210 -3.75 17.94 -14.78
C ILE A 210 -4.36 19.25 -15.30
N ARG A 211 -3.98 20.39 -14.71
CA ARG A 211 -4.46 21.72 -15.11
C ARG A 211 -4.15 22.00 -16.58
N ASP A 212 -2.89 21.81 -16.95
CA ASP A 212 -2.33 22.18 -18.25
C ASP A 212 -2.54 21.10 -19.33
N SER A 213 -3.15 19.96 -18.99
CA SER A 213 -3.46 18.92 -19.96
C SER A 213 -4.60 19.34 -20.90
N ASP A 214 -4.30 19.38 -22.20
CA ASP A 214 -5.29 19.53 -23.27
C ASP A 214 -5.94 18.19 -23.68
N ASN A 215 -5.46 17.08 -23.11
CA ASN A 215 -5.89 15.71 -23.47
C ASN A 215 -6.92 15.13 -22.50
N LEU A 216 -7.23 15.83 -21.41
CA LEU A 216 -8.23 15.43 -20.41
C LEU A 216 -9.44 16.34 -20.51
N THR A 217 -10.63 15.75 -20.49
CA THR A 217 -11.87 16.53 -20.32
C THR A 217 -11.93 17.13 -18.93
N ASP A 218 -12.74 18.17 -18.75
CA ASP A 218 -12.97 18.77 -17.43
C ASP A 218 -13.47 17.73 -16.41
N GLU A 219 -14.38 16.85 -16.83
CA GLU A 219 -14.87 15.75 -16.00
C GLU A 219 -13.73 14.82 -15.56
N GLN A 220 -12.83 14.44 -16.48
CA GLN A 220 -11.67 13.59 -16.18
C GLN A 220 -10.70 14.28 -15.21
N LYS A 221 -10.46 15.59 -15.37
CA LYS A 221 -9.62 16.36 -14.44
C LYS A 221 -10.19 16.32 -13.02
N GLU A 222 -11.51 16.43 -12.87
CA GLU A 222 -12.18 16.37 -11.57
C GLU A 222 -12.22 14.95 -10.96
N ARG A 223 -11.70 13.91 -11.61
CA ARG A 223 -11.59 12.56 -11.00
C ARG A 223 -10.36 12.39 -10.11
N PHE A 224 -9.57 13.44 -9.92
CA PHE A 224 -8.42 13.46 -9.02
C PHE A 224 -8.79 13.95 -7.61
N THR A 225 -8.39 13.19 -6.58
CA THR A 225 -8.56 13.56 -5.17
C THR A 225 -7.28 13.37 -4.35
N VAL A 226 -7.21 14.09 -3.22
CA VAL A 226 -6.18 13.94 -2.20
C VAL A 226 -6.85 13.74 -0.85
N MET A 227 -6.61 12.59 -0.23
CA MET A 227 -7.01 12.24 1.13
C MET A 227 -5.80 12.42 2.07
N GLY A 228 -5.81 13.50 2.84
CA GLY A 228 -4.77 13.85 3.79
C GLY A 228 -5.04 13.40 5.22
N GLY A 229 -3.97 13.28 6.00
CA GLY A 229 -4.02 12.77 7.38
C GLY A 229 -4.59 11.36 7.46
N GLU A 230 -4.22 10.51 6.50
CA GLU A 230 -4.75 9.17 6.19
C GLU A 230 -6.24 9.13 5.82
N SER A 231 -7.11 9.71 6.65
CA SER A 231 -8.56 9.70 6.49
C SER A 231 -9.22 10.90 7.17
N ASN A 232 -8.59 12.08 7.14
CA ASN A 232 -9.06 13.25 7.90
C ASN A 232 -9.47 14.44 7.02
N TYR A 233 -8.85 14.62 5.86
CA TYR A 233 -9.03 15.81 5.02
C TYR A 233 -9.16 15.41 3.56
N LEU A 234 -10.29 15.72 2.92
CA LEU A 234 -10.50 15.42 1.50
C LEU A 234 -10.42 16.69 0.65
N PHE A 235 -9.61 16.60 -0.40
CA PHE A 235 -9.55 17.58 -1.47
C PHE A 235 -9.86 16.92 -2.81
N ARG A 236 -10.48 17.68 -3.71
CA ARG A 236 -10.74 17.28 -5.09
C ARG A 236 -10.19 18.32 -6.05
N TYR A 237 -9.63 17.90 -7.19
CA TYR A 237 -9.29 18.85 -8.23
C TYR A 237 -10.55 19.54 -8.75
N SER A 238 -10.50 20.86 -8.88
CA SER A 238 -11.57 21.69 -9.42
C SER A 238 -11.08 22.45 -10.64
N VAL A 239 -11.80 22.30 -11.75
CA VAL A 239 -11.48 23.01 -13.00
C VAL A 239 -11.68 24.51 -12.82
N SER A 240 -12.74 24.93 -12.10
CA SER A 240 -13.02 26.34 -11.84
C SER A 240 -11.96 27.01 -10.97
N LYS A 241 -11.45 26.31 -9.93
CA LYS A 241 -10.34 26.79 -9.09
C LYS A 241 -8.96 26.62 -9.74
N LYS A 242 -8.85 25.78 -10.78
CA LYS A 242 -7.58 25.33 -11.37
C LYS A 242 -6.62 24.74 -10.33
N GLY A 243 -7.16 23.99 -9.37
CA GLY A 243 -6.40 23.48 -8.23
C GLY A 243 -7.26 22.66 -7.27
N LEU A 244 -6.72 22.41 -6.07
CA LEU A 244 -7.38 21.58 -5.06
C LEU A 244 -8.48 22.36 -4.33
N ASN A 245 -9.69 21.79 -4.27
CA ASN A 245 -10.82 22.30 -3.52
C ASN A 245 -11.10 21.41 -2.31
N TRP A 246 -11.34 22.02 -1.15
CA TRP A 246 -11.77 21.32 0.06
C TRP A 246 -13.16 20.72 -0.12
N ILE A 247 -13.35 19.49 0.36
CA ILE A 247 -14.64 18.81 0.39
C ILE A 247 -15.06 18.64 1.85
N GLU A 248 -16.28 19.07 2.18
CA GLU A 248 -16.74 19.06 3.56
C GLU A 248 -16.93 17.62 4.08
N PRO A 249 -16.58 17.33 5.34
CA PRO A 249 -16.64 15.98 5.92
C PRO A 249 -17.98 15.27 5.70
N GLU A 250 -19.11 15.97 5.75
CA GLU A 250 -20.44 15.38 5.60
C GLU A 250 -20.65 14.69 4.25
N GLU A 251 -19.88 15.06 3.22
CA GLU A 251 -19.98 14.48 1.88
C GLU A 251 -19.27 13.12 1.74
N TRP A 252 -18.24 12.86 2.54
CA TRP A 252 -17.32 11.73 2.31
C TRP A 252 -17.02 10.87 3.54
N LEU A 253 -17.25 11.39 4.74
CA LEU A 253 -16.93 10.71 5.98
C LEU A 253 -17.76 9.41 6.09
N LEU A 254 -17.12 8.34 6.53
CA LEU A 254 -17.81 7.08 6.81
C LEU A 254 -18.69 7.25 8.05
N GLU A 255 -19.81 6.53 8.10
CA GLU A 255 -20.72 6.56 9.24
C GLU A 255 -20.02 6.19 10.55
N GLU A 256 -19.13 5.19 10.51
CA GLU A 256 -18.36 4.80 11.69
C GLU A 256 -17.45 5.93 12.21
N MET A 257 -16.86 6.73 11.30
CA MET A 257 -15.96 7.83 11.65
C MET A 257 -16.74 9.03 12.17
N ALA A 258 -17.90 9.32 11.58
CA ALA A 258 -18.81 10.37 12.02
C ALA A 258 -19.36 10.12 13.43
N ASN A 259 -19.51 8.84 13.81
CA ASN A 259 -20.02 8.42 15.11
C ASN A 259 -18.93 8.30 16.20
N TRP A 260 -17.66 8.58 15.90
CA TRP A 260 -16.62 8.57 16.92
C TRP A 260 -16.85 9.69 17.95
N ASN A 261 -16.83 9.31 19.23
CA ASN A 261 -17.03 10.25 20.31
C ASN A 261 -15.80 11.17 20.46
N GLU A 262 -16.02 12.49 20.44
CA GLU A 262 -14.96 13.49 20.62
C GLU A 262 -14.20 13.31 21.94
N THR A 263 -14.87 12.87 23.00
CA THR A 263 -14.24 12.54 24.29
C THR A 263 -13.25 11.39 24.14
N ASP A 264 -13.57 10.37 23.35
CA ASP A 264 -12.66 9.25 23.12
C ASP A 264 -11.45 9.67 22.29
N ILE A 265 -11.68 10.51 21.27
CA ILE A 265 -10.63 11.10 20.43
C ILE A 265 -9.65 11.89 21.31
N LEU A 266 -10.15 12.81 22.13
CA LEU A 266 -9.33 13.60 23.04
C LEU A 266 -8.58 12.73 24.04
N ASN A 267 -9.24 11.75 24.66
CA ASN A 267 -8.61 10.84 25.62
C ASN A 267 -7.45 10.04 24.98
N VAL A 268 -7.60 9.57 23.75
CA VAL A 268 -6.54 8.83 23.04
C VAL A 268 -5.37 9.75 22.74
N LEU A 269 -5.64 10.94 22.23
CA LEU A 269 -4.60 11.90 21.90
C LEU A 269 -3.87 12.42 23.16
N ASP A 270 -4.58 12.66 24.26
CA ASP A 270 -4.01 13.09 25.54
C ASP A 270 -3.10 12.00 26.14
N LEU A 271 -3.55 10.74 26.08
CA LEU A 271 -2.72 9.61 26.50
C LEU A 271 -1.49 9.48 25.61
N ALA A 272 -1.62 9.63 24.29
CA ALA A 272 -0.49 9.59 23.37
C ALA A 272 0.50 10.75 23.64
N GLU A 273 0.02 11.97 23.83
CA GLU A 273 0.84 13.14 24.18
C GLU A 273 1.62 12.92 25.48
N GLN A 274 0.95 12.40 26.52
CA GLN A 274 1.60 12.05 27.78
C GLN A 274 2.72 11.01 27.55
N LEU A 275 2.42 9.92 26.83
CA LEU A 275 3.37 8.84 26.57
C LEU A 275 4.59 9.33 25.78
N LEU A 276 4.38 10.16 24.76
CA LEU A 276 5.48 10.72 23.96
C LEU A 276 6.37 11.64 24.83
N ASN A 277 5.79 12.48 25.68
CA ASN A 277 6.55 13.31 26.62
C ASN A 277 7.34 12.48 27.64
N GLU A 278 6.77 11.38 28.15
CA GLU A 278 7.48 10.44 29.03
C GLU A 278 8.65 9.77 28.31
N LEU A 279 8.46 9.35 27.05
CA LEU A 279 9.49 8.72 26.23
C LEU A 279 10.62 9.67 25.87
N ILE A 280 10.33 10.95 25.57
CA ILE A 280 11.35 11.99 25.38
C ILE A 280 12.29 12.04 26.59
N LYS A 281 11.73 12.06 27.81
CA LYS A 281 12.52 12.09 29.05
C LYS A 281 13.27 10.78 29.29
N ARG A 282 12.59 9.64 29.12
CA ARG A 282 13.13 8.30 29.43
C ARG A 282 14.28 7.90 28.49
N LEU A 283 14.16 8.25 27.21
CA LEU A 283 15.13 7.93 26.18
C LEU A 283 16.09 9.09 25.87
N CYS A 284 15.98 10.21 26.61
CA CYS A 284 16.76 11.44 26.42
C CYS A 284 16.72 11.94 24.96
N LEU A 285 15.54 11.93 24.34
CA LEU A 285 15.40 12.28 22.93
C LEU A 285 15.49 13.80 22.73
N PRO A 286 16.29 14.28 21.76
CA PRO A 286 16.30 15.69 21.39
C PRO A 286 15.09 16.01 20.50
N ALA A 287 13.88 15.95 21.08
CA ALA A 287 12.63 16.09 20.36
C ALA A 287 11.57 16.85 21.19
N THR A 288 10.52 17.28 20.52
CA THR A 288 9.35 17.94 21.11
C THR A 288 8.06 17.28 20.63
N VAL A 289 7.01 17.36 21.44
CA VAL A 289 5.67 16.89 21.05
C VAL A 289 4.90 18.01 20.35
N VAL A 290 4.21 17.66 19.27
CA VAL A 290 3.34 18.53 18.48
C VAL A 290 1.93 17.94 18.51
N ARG A 291 0.96 18.72 19.01
CA ARG A 291 -0.45 18.34 19.07
C ARG A 291 -1.23 18.99 17.92
N LYS A 292 -2.00 18.19 17.18
CA LYS A 292 -2.95 18.59 16.13
C LYS A 292 -4.38 18.21 16.53
N TYR A 293 -5.35 18.60 15.70
CA TYR A 293 -6.77 18.27 15.91
C TYR A 293 -7.03 16.76 15.94
N ARG A 294 -6.47 16.00 14.99
CA ARG A 294 -6.66 14.55 14.84
C ARG A 294 -5.36 13.74 14.94
N GLY A 295 -4.32 14.33 15.52
CA GLY A 295 -3.04 13.65 15.65
C GLY A 295 -2.12 14.28 16.69
N VAL A 296 -1.16 13.50 17.17
CA VAL A 296 -0.08 13.98 18.03
C VAL A 296 1.22 13.31 17.63
N GLY A 297 2.29 14.07 17.53
CA GLY A 297 3.57 13.58 17.03
C GLY A 297 4.75 14.02 17.88
N LEU A 298 5.82 13.25 17.82
CA LEU A 298 7.12 13.55 18.38
C LEU A 298 8.05 13.89 17.21
N VAL A 299 8.52 15.14 17.17
CA VAL A 299 9.35 15.67 16.08
C VAL A 299 10.74 16.03 16.63
N PRO A 300 11.83 15.66 15.95
CA PRO A 300 13.18 16.04 16.35
C PRO A 300 13.33 17.57 16.44
N ASN A 301 14.12 18.04 17.41
CA ASN A 301 14.49 19.45 17.51
C ASN A 301 15.27 19.88 16.26
N PRO A 302 15.26 21.17 15.88
CA PRO A 302 15.98 21.67 14.73
C PRO A 302 17.46 21.24 14.73
N GLY A 303 17.89 20.58 13.64
CA GLY A 303 19.26 20.08 13.48
C GLY A 303 19.55 18.73 14.15
N CYS A 304 18.59 18.17 14.89
CA CYS A 304 18.70 16.84 15.50
C CYS A 304 18.11 15.75 14.60
N LYS A 305 18.56 14.51 14.81
CA LYS A 305 18.00 13.31 14.19
C LYS A 305 17.83 12.24 15.25
N LEU A 306 16.76 11.47 15.13
CA LEU A 306 16.53 10.29 15.96
C LEU A 306 17.02 9.05 15.20
N THR A 307 17.50 8.05 15.91
CA THR A 307 17.83 6.76 15.30
C THR A 307 16.56 5.96 15.05
N ARG A 308 16.62 5.00 14.12
CA ARG A 308 15.48 4.13 13.82
C ARG A 308 14.99 3.39 15.06
N GLU A 309 15.91 2.92 15.89
CA GLU A 309 15.60 2.19 17.12
C GLU A 309 14.85 3.06 18.12
N GLN A 310 15.17 4.36 18.19
CA GLN A 310 14.46 5.32 19.04
C GLN A 310 13.03 5.56 18.52
N LEU A 311 12.85 5.69 17.21
CA LEU A 311 11.54 5.83 16.58
C LEU A 311 10.70 4.56 16.78
N GLU A 312 11.26 3.38 16.49
CA GLU A 312 10.59 2.08 16.65
C GLU A 312 10.19 1.80 18.11
N GLU A 313 11.08 2.03 19.08
CA GLU A 313 10.76 1.90 20.52
C GLU A 313 9.61 2.85 20.90
N THR A 314 9.64 4.09 20.42
CA THR A 314 8.62 5.09 20.71
C THR A 314 7.26 4.65 20.16
N VAL A 315 7.21 4.20 18.90
CA VAL A 315 5.98 3.70 18.25
C VAL A 315 5.45 2.46 18.96
N LEU A 316 6.31 1.47 19.22
CA LEU A 316 5.94 0.20 19.84
C LEU A 316 5.36 0.38 21.24
N VAL A 317 6.00 1.20 22.07
CA VAL A 317 5.53 1.50 23.43
C VAL A 317 4.22 2.27 23.38
N THR A 318 4.14 3.32 22.56
CA THR A 318 2.94 4.16 22.44
C THR A 318 1.76 3.32 21.98
N ARG A 319 1.93 2.57 20.89
CA ARG A 319 0.91 1.69 20.34
C ARG A 319 0.40 0.67 21.36
N ARG A 320 1.30 -0.06 22.03
CA ARG A 320 0.90 -1.09 23.01
C ARG A 320 0.07 -0.50 24.15
N ARG A 321 0.43 0.70 24.62
CA ARG A 321 -0.27 1.40 25.70
C ARG A 321 -1.63 1.92 25.24
N LEU A 322 -1.72 2.46 24.03
CA LEU A 322 -2.97 2.89 23.43
C LEU A 322 -3.90 1.70 23.18
N GLU A 323 -3.44 0.57 22.64
CA GLU A 323 -4.26 -0.63 22.40
C GLU A 323 -4.91 -1.18 23.69
N SER A 324 -4.31 -0.87 24.85
CA SER A 324 -4.84 -1.25 26.18
C SER A 324 -5.88 -0.26 26.74
N SER A 325 -6.07 0.90 26.11
CA SER A 325 -7.02 1.94 26.52
C SER A 325 -8.43 1.64 26.04
N SER A 326 -9.42 1.86 26.91
CA SER A 326 -10.83 1.66 26.53
C SER A 326 -11.30 2.62 25.44
N SER A 327 -10.82 3.88 25.45
CA SER A 327 -11.15 4.88 24.43
C SER A 327 -10.58 4.50 23.07
N ALA A 328 -9.35 3.98 23.05
CA ALA A 328 -8.68 3.53 21.82
C ALA A 328 -9.32 2.28 21.20
N GLN A 329 -10.05 1.48 21.98
CA GLN A 329 -10.80 0.33 21.47
C GLN A 329 -12.11 0.75 20.77
N ARG A 330 -12.60 1.98 21.00
CA ARG A 330 -13.84 2.50 20.41
C ARG A 330 -13.64 3.35 19.15
N ILE A 331 -12.40 3.72 18.85
CA ILE A 331 -12.03 4.50 17.65
C ILE A 331 -10.89 3.82 16.91
N LYS A 332 -10.58 4.27 15.69
CA LYS A 332 -9.41 3.81 14.95
C LYS A 332 -8.28 4.82 15.11
N PHE A 333 -7.08 4.32 15.36
CA PHE A 333 -5.86 5.11 15.34
C PHE A 333 -4.74 4.38 14.60
N CYS A 334 -3.73 5.14 14.22
CA CYS A 334 -2.47 4.63 13.70
C CYS A 334 -1.33 5.30 14.46
N ALA A 335 -0.44 4.48 15.03
CA ALA A 335 0.84 4.94 15.57
C ALA A 335 1.94 4.40 14.67
N PHE A 336 2.73 5.30 14.06
CA PHE A 336 3.69 4.94 13.03
C PHE A 336 4.98 5.77 13.12
N ASP A 337 6.03 5.18 12.54
CA ASP A 337 7.34 5.80 12.33
C ASP A 337 7.31 6.49 10.97
N GLY A 338 7.45 7.82 10.96
CA GLY A 338 7.48 8.66 9.75
C GLY A 338 8.87 8.76 9.14
N GLY A 339 9.82 7.90 9.53
CA GLY A 339 11.20 7.86 9.04
C GLY A 339 12.14 8.85 9.73
N SER A 340 11.60 9.96 10.26
CA SER A 340 12.36 10.95 11.04
C SER A 340 11.63 11.43 12.30
N ASP A 341 10.33 11.16 12.40
CA ASP A 341 9.44 11.54 13.49
C ASP A 341 8.48 10.37 13.82
N VAL A 342 7.71 10.51 14.89
CA VAL A 342 6.66 9.54 15.27
C VAL A 342 5.33 10.26 15.31
N TRP A 343 4.29 9.64 14.76
CA TRP A 343 2.94 10.19 14.79
C TRP A 343 1.93 9.17 15.31
N VAL A 344 0.93 9.68 16.04
CA VAL A 344 -0.29 8.99 16.40
C VAL A 344 -1.46 9.77 15.80
N ASP A 345 -2.07 9.22 14.77
CA ASP A 345 -3.22 9.83 14.10
C ASP A 345 -4.50 9.07 14.44
N ILE A 346 -5.60 9.79 14.67
CA ILE A 346 -6.95 9.22 14.81
C ILE A 346 -7.51 9.00 13.41
N ALA A 347 -6.91 8.04 12.73
CA ALA A 347 -7.15 7.76 11.33
C ALA A 347 -6.66 6.35 10.97
N SER A 348 -6.95 5.96 9.74
CA SER A 348 -6.45 4.71 9.19
C SER A 348 -6.52 4.75 7.66
N LYS A 349 -5.44 4.40 6.94
CA LYS A 349 -5.43 4.41 5.46
C LYS A 349 -6.54 3.57 4.81
N ASP A 350 -6.97 2.46 5.43
CA ASP A 350 -8.14 1.69 4.98
C ASP A 350 -9.43 2.51 4.99
N LEU A 351 -9.64 3.33 6.03
CA LEU A 351 -10.77 4.24 6.10
C LEU A 351 -10.67 5.33 5.04
N GLY A 352 -9.46 5.84 4.76
CA GLY A 352 -9.23 6.81 3.69
C GLY A 352 -9.63 6.26 2.31
N VAL A 353 -9.21 5.03 2.00
CA VAL A 353 -9.59 4.34 0.76
C VAL A 353 -11.10 4.06 0.72
N ALA A 354 -11.69 3.58 1.82
CA ALA A 354 -13.13 3.32 1.91
C ALA A 354 -13.99 4.60 1.81
N SER A 355 -13.51 5.71 2.37
CA SER A 355 -14.13 7.04 2.20
C SER A 355 -14.14 7.45 0.73
N LEU A 356 -13.04 7.28 -0.01
CA LEU A 356 -13.01 7.57 -1.44
C LEU A 356 -13.97 6.67 -2.23
N GLN A 357 -14.03 5.38 -1.89
CA GLN A 357 -15.00 4.46 -2.47
C GLN A 357 -16.44 4.92 -2.27
N ARG A 358 -16.80 5.32 -1.05
CA ARG A 358 -18.12 5.87 -0.71
C ARG A 358 -18.38 7.17 -1.47
N TYR A 359 -17.44 8.11 -1.42
CA TYR A 359 -17.55 9.45 -2.02
C TYR A 359 -17.83 9.38 -3.53
N PHE A 360 -17.20 8.44 -4.24
CA PHE A 360 -17.44 8.23 -5.67
C PHE A 360 -18.63 7.30 -5.99
N GLY A 361 -19.61 7.22 -5.09
CA GLY A 361 -20.87 6.50 -5.33
C GLY A 361 -20.86 5.02 -4.93
N GLY A 362 -20.00 4.63 -3.98
CA GLY A 362 -19.96 3.26 -3.46
C GLY A 362 -19.19 2.28 -4.35
N ILE A 363 -17.99 2.66 -4.80
CA ILE A 363 -17.10 1.79 -5.58
C ILE A 363 -16.72 0.56 -4.74
N SER A 364 -16.95 -0.63 -5.29
CA SER A 364 -16.64 -1.88 -4.57
C SER A 364 -15.12 -2.08 -4.38
N PRO A 365 -14.67 -2.68 -3.27
CA PRO A 365 -13.28 -3.07 -3.06
C PRO A 365 -12.65 -3.88 -4.21
N LYS A 366 -13.42 -4.74 -4.88
CA LYS A 366 -12.97 -5.54 -6.04
C LYS A 366 -12.70 -4.72 -7.30
N ARG A 367 -13.09 -3.43 -7.30
CA ARG A 367 -12.90 -2.46 -8.39
C ARG A 367 -11.98 -1.31 -7.97
N THR A 368 -11.23 -1.50 -6.88
CA THR A 368 -10.31 -0.53 -6.32
C THR A 368 -8.92 -1.11 -6.22
N LEU A 369 -7.93 -0.42 -6.76
CA LEU A 369 -6.51 -0.71 -6.58
C LEU A 369 -5.89 0.32 -5.64
N HIS A 370 -5.13 -0.11 -4.66
CA HIS A 370 -4.21 0.71 -3.91
C HIS A 370 -2.76 0.35 -4.26
N ILE A 371 -1.92 1.36 -4.44
CA ILE A 371 -0.49 1.22 -4.73
C ILE A 371 0.25 1.91 -3.58
N GLY A 372 1.04 1.17 -2.80
CA GLY A 372 1.71 1.73 -1.61
C GLY A 372 2.89 0.89 -1.11
N ASP A 373 3.77 1.51 -0.32
CA ASP A 373 4.92 0.82 0.29
C ASP A 373 4.58 0.24 1.67
N GLN A 374 4.66 -1.07 1.80
CA GLN A 374 4.43 -1.78 3.07
C GLN A 374 5.73 -2.26 3.74
N PHE A 375 6.90 -1.84 3.23
CA PHE A 375 8.21 -2.08 3.85
C PHE A 375 8.50 -1.17 5.03
N ALA A 376 7.76 -0.06 5.17
CA ALA A 376 7.85 0.82 6.33
C ALA A 376 7.70 0.02 7.63
N SER A 377 8.45 0.44 8.66
CA SER A 377 8.74 -0.24 9.93
C SER A 377 7.48 -0.59 10.75
N VAL A 378 7.69 -1.14 11.94
CA VAL A 378 6.59 -1.56 12.82
C VAL A 378 5.62 -0.39 13.06
N GLY A 379 4.35 -0.61 12.72
CA GLY A 379 3.33 0.46 12.78
C GLY A 379 2.95 1.05 11.42
N SER A 380 3.56 0.62 10.30
CA SER A 380 3.22 1.08 8.94
C SER A 380 1.71 1.12 8.68
N ASN A 381 1.25 2.31 8.30
CA ASN A 381 -0.15 2.61 7.97
C ASN A 381 -0.57 1.97 6.63
N ASP A 382 0.35 1.79 5.70
CA ASP A 382 0.10 1.27 4.34
C ASP A 382 -0.47 -0.14 4.30
N PHE A 383 -0.03 -0.99 5.22
CA PHE A 383 -0.53 -2.35 5.25
C PHE A 383 -2.05 -2.40 5.38
N LYS A 384 -2.66 -1.45 6.09
CA LYS A 384 -4.10 -1.49 6.36
C LYS A 384 -4.91 -1.25 5.09
N ALA A 385 -4.42 -0.51 4.09
CA ALA A 385 -5.16 -0.22 2.86
C ALA A 385 -5.73 -1.47 2.15
N ARG A 386 -5.05 -2.63 2.29
CA ARG A 386 -5.53 -3.93 1.78
C ARG A 386 -6.84 -4.42 2.38
N LEU A 387 -7.31 -3.82 3.48
CA LEU A 387 -8.59 -4.13 4.10
C LEU A 387 -9.77 -3.49 3.35
N SER A 388 -9.50 -2.48 2.51
CA SER A 388 -10.54 -1.74 1.77
C SER A 388 -10.46 -1.95 0.26
N GLY A 389 -9.38 -2.49 -0.29
CA GLY A 389 -9.28 -2.76 -1.72
C GLY A 389 -8.11 -3.66 -2.10
N CYS A 390 -8.07 -4.08 -3.36
CA CYS A 390 -6.91 -4.76 -3.91
C CYS A 390 -5.67 -3.86 -3.73
N THR A 391 -4.53 -4.43 -3.38
CA THR A 391 -3.32 -3.66 -3.09
C THR A 391 -2.10 -4.31 -3.74
N VAL A 392 -1.28 -3.50 -4.40
CA VAL A 392 0.06 -3.87 -4.84
C VAL A 392 1.08 -3.22 -3.92
N TRP A 393 2.07 -4.00 -3.50
CA TRP A 393 3.12 -3.56 -2.60
C TRP A 393 4.35 -3.18 -3.41
N ILE A 394 4.66 -1.89 -3.46
CA ILE A 394 5.83 -1.33 -4.15
C ILE A 394 6.97 -1.06 -3.17
N ALA A 395 8.21 -1.09 -3.64
CA ALA A 395 9.39 -0.76 -2.82
C ALA A 395 9.97 0.63 -3.12
N ASN A 396 9.55 1.27 -4.22
CA ASN A 396 10.07 2.56 -4.68
C ASN A 396 9.21 3.08 -5.85
N PRO A 397 9.39 4.35 -6.26
CA PRO A 397 8.65 4.94 -7.38
C PRO A 397 8.86 4.25 -8.75
N GLU A 398 9.97 3.57 -8.99
CA GLU A 398 10.22 2.84 -10.26
C GLU A 398 9.32 1.60 -10.38
N GLU A 399 9.09 0.89 -9.26
CA GLU A 399 8.12 -0.20 -9.22
C GLU A 399 6.68 0.32 -9.44
N THR A 400 6.35 1.52 -8.94
CA THR A 400 5.06 2.20 -9.24
C THR A 400 4.89 2.46 -10.74
N VAL A 401 5.92 2.97 -11.41
CA VAL A 401 5.88 3.18 -12.87
C VAL A 401 5.69 1.85 -13.60
N THR A 402 6.46 0.83 -13.22
CA THR A 402 6.40 -0.50 -13.84
C THR A 402 5.00 -1.12 -13.72
N ILE A 403 4.40 -1.10 -12.53
CA ILE A 403 3.08 -1.72 -12.32
C ILE A 403 1.95 -0.95 -13.02
N LEU A 404 2.09 0.37 -13.18
CA LEU A 404 1.15 1.18 -13.96
C LEU A 404 1.25 0.89 -15.45
N ASP A 405 2.47 0.77 -15.99
CA ASP A 405 2.68 0.41 -17.40
C ASP A 405 2.08 -0.98 -17.71
N ASP A 406 2.27 -1.93 -16.79
CA ASP A 406 1.66 -3.26 -16.88
C ASP A 406 0.13 -3.21 -16.81
N LEU A 407 -0.42 -2.49 -15.83
CA LEU A 407 -1.87 -2.35 -15.65
C LEU A 407 -2.52 -1.77 -16.90
N MET A 408 -1.97 -0.68 -17.44
CA MET A 408 -2.46 -0.04 -18.67
C MET A 408 -2.41 -1.02 -19.84
N ARG A 409 -1.29 -1.74 -20.01
CA ARG A 409 -1.14 -2.76 -21.06
C ARG A 409 -2.21 -3.85 -20.93
N TYR A 410 -2.47 -4.34 -19.72
CA TYR A 410 -3.48 -5.39 -19.50
C TYR A 410 -4.90 -4.88 -19.74
N ILE A 411 -5.21 -3.63 -19.38
CA ILE A 411 -6.50 -3.00 -19.68
C ILE A 411 -6.69 -2.89 -21.19
N ASP A 412 -5.69 -2.37 -21.92
CA ASP A 412 -5.75 -2.21 -23.38
C ASP A 412 -5.90 -3.56 -24.10
N MET A 413 -5.21 -4.61 -23.63
CA MET A 413 -5.34 -5.97 -24.17
C MET A 413 -6.75 -6.54 -23.98
N GLU A 414 -7.35 -6.34 -22.80
CA GLU A 414 -8.71 -6.80 -22.51
C GLU A 414 -9.76 -5.99 -23.30
N GLU A 415 -9.58 -4.68 -23.44
CA GLU A 415 -10.44 -3.82 -24.26
C GLU A 415 -10.39 -4.23 -25.74
N ALA A 416 -9.22 -4.56 -26.28
CA ALA A 416 -9.08 -5.02 -27.67
C ALA A 416 -9.64 -6.42 -27.92
N PHE A 417 -9.78 -7.24 -26.87
CA PHE A 417 -10.35 -8.57 -26.96
C PHE A 417 -11.89 -8.56 -26.95
N ARG A 418 -12.51 -7.54 -26.33
CA ARG A 418 -13.97 -7.34 -26.27
C ARG A 418 -14.49 -6.65 -27.51
#